data_AF-A0A923UNB8-F1
#
_entry.id   AF-A0A923UNB8-F1
#
_cell.length_a   1.000
_cell.length_b   1.000
_cell.length_c   1.000
_cell.angle_alpha   90.00
_cell.angle_beta   90.00
_cell.angle_gamma   90.00
#
_symmetry.space_group_name_H-M   'P 1'
#
loop_
_entity.id
_entity.type
_entity.pdbx_description
1 polymer ?
#
loop_
_entity_poly.entity_id
_entity_poly.type
_entity_poly.pdbx_seq_one_letter_code
_entity_poly.pdbx_strand_id
1 'polypeptide(L)'
;MNKKIPSFNLQEMLIVLAIIGILLLIALPNLMPLITKAKSVEAQTQLKAIYNAEKQYYFMYSKYSSDFKEIDFETPKSIKEQGNSYYTYEIIQSGTISFKARATAQTDFNGNGIFNVWEIDQNGVPKQITND
;
A
#
# COMPACT_ATOMS: atom_id res chain seq x y z
N MET A 1 60.67 28.15 10.48
CA MET A 1 60.27 26.76 10.78
C MET A 1 59.21 26.34 9.77
N ASN A 2 59.54 25.46 8.81
CA ASN A 2 58.55 24.91 7.89
C ASN A 2 57.70 23.87 8.62
N LYS A 3 56.45 24.22 8.90
CA LYS A 3 55.47 23.30 9.48
C LYS A 3 55.05 22.33 8.37
N LYS A 4 55.43 21.06 8.47
CA LYS A 4 54.97 20.03 7.52
C LYS A 4 53.46 19.87 7.66
N ILE A 5 52.75 19.94 6.54
CA ILE A 5 51.32 19.72 6.47
C ILE A 5 51.09 18.19 6.45
N PRO A 6 50.21 17.63 7.30
CA PRO A 6 49.87 16.23 7.22
C PRO A 6 49.32 15.91 5.83
N SER A 7 49.84 14.84 5.20
CA SER A 7 49.45 14.38 3.87
C SER A 7 48.99 12.93 3.95
N PHE A 8 47.91 12.59 3.24
CA PHE A 8 47.35 11.25 3.21
C PHE A 8 48.01 10.40 2.12
N ASN A 9 48.17 9.09 2.40
CA ASN A 9 48.65 8.14 1.40
C ASN A 9 47.51 7.72 0.46
N LEU A 10 47.82 7.51 -0.82
CA LEU A 10 46.88 6.97 -1.80
C LEU A 10 46.29 5.62 -1.35
N GLN A 11 47.11 4.75 -0.73
CA GLN A 11 46.64 3.46 -0.21
C GLN A 11 45.64 3.61 0.94
N GLU A 12 45.82 4.61 1.81
CA GLU A 12 44.87 4.91 2.89
C GLU A 12 43.53 5.35 2.32
N MET A 13 43.56 6.22 1.30
CA MET A 13 42.34 6.65 0.62
C MET A 13 41.61 5.50 -0.08
N LEU A 14 42.33 4.55 -0.68
CA LEU A 14 41.73 3.37 -1.30
C LEU A 14 41.01 2.47 -0.29
N ILE A 15 41.60 2.24 0.88
CA ILE A 15 40.99 1.43 1.94
C ILE A 15 39.74 2.14 2.49
N VAL A 16 39.80 3.46 2.71
CA VAL A 16 38.66 4.26 3.17
C VAL A 16 37.50 4.19 2.18
N LEU A 17 37.76 4.36 0.89
CA LEU A 17 36.73 4.25 -0.16
C LEU A 17 36.13 2.85 -0.24
N ALA A 18 36.95 1.80 -0.09
CA ALA A 18 36.47 0.42 -0.06
C ALA A 18 35.54 0.16 1.12
N ILE A 19 35.89 0.65 2.33
CA ILE A 19 35.05 0.51 3.52
C ILE A 19 33.74 1.29 3.35
N ILE A 20 33.79 2.53 2.86
CA ILE A 20 32.59 3.34 2.58
C ILE A 20 31.70 2.63 1.55
N GLY A 21 32.27 2.03 0.51
CA GLY A 21 31.54 1.27 -0.50
C GLY A 21 30.77 0.08 0.08
N ILE A 22 31.43 -0.72 0.95
CA ILE A 22 30.77 -1.85 1.64
C ILE A 22 29.66 -1.36 2.57
N LEU A 23 29.91 -0.28 3.32
CA LEU A 23 28.90 0.29 4.21
C LEU A 23 27.68 0.79 3.44
N LEU A 24 27.85 1.42 2.28
CA LEU A 24 26.73 1.87 1.45
C LEU A 24 25.88 0.71 0.92
N LEU A 25 26.51 -0.42 0.57
CA LEU A 25 25.78 -1.63 0.13
C LEU A 25 24.93 -2.23 1.24
N ILE A 26 25.40 -2.19 2.50
CA ILE A 26 24.65 -2.70 3.67
C ILE A 26 23.62 -1.68 4.15
N ALA A 27 23.93 -0.39 4.02
CA ALA A 27 23.12 0.69 4.57
C ALA A 27 21.96 1.13 3.69
N LEU A 28 21.88 0.74 2.41
CA LEU A 28 20.71 1.01 1.58
C LEU A 28 19.59 0.03 1.96
N PRO A 29 18.56 0.46 2.73
CA PRO A 29 17.42 -0.40 3.00
C PRO A 29 16.65 -0.65 1.70
N ASN A 30 16.01 -1.81 1.59
CA ASN A 30 15.04 -2.02 0.52
C ASN A 30 13.85 -1.06 0.75
N LEU A 31 13.72 -0.03 -0.08
CA LEU A 31 12.67 1.00 0.04
C LEU A 31 11.31 0.53 -0.48
N MET A 32 11.27 -0.54 -1.29
CA MET A 32 10.03 -1.01 -1.91
C MET A 32 8.95 -1.42 -0.89
N PRO A 33 9.24 -2.20 0.17
CA PRO A 33 8.23 -2.59 1.16
C PRO A 33 7.60 -1.40 1.91
N LEU A 34 8.36 -0.31 2.09
CA LEU A 34 7.85 0.89 2.74
C LEU A 34 6.86 1.64 1.84
N ILE A 35 7.14 1.69 0.53
CA ILE A 35 6.26 2.31 -0.46
C ILE A 35 4.96 1.50 -0.58
N THR A 36 5.05 0.18 -0.69
CA THR A 36 3.87 -0.71 -0.76
C THR A 36 3.01 -0.59 0.50
N LYS A 37 3.65 -0.55 1.69
CA LYS A 37 2.93 -0.35 2.94
C LYS A 37 2.22 1.00 2.99
N ALA A 38 2.88 2.09 2.58
CA ALA A 38 2.26 3.41 2.53
C ALA A 38 1.05 3.44 1.59
N LYS A 39 1.16 2.82 0.40
CA LYS A 39 0.03 2.69 -0.53
C LYS A 39 -1.10 1.83 0.05
N SER A 40 -0.81 0.76 0.78
CA SER A 40 -1.82 -0.11 1.39
C SER A 40 -2.70 0.60 2.44
N VAL A 41 -2.22 1.70 3.02
CA VAL A 41 -3.01 2.52 3.96
C VAL A 41 -4.23 3.13 3.25
N GLU A 42 -4.10 3.49 1.98
CA GLU A 42 -5.21 3.97 1.17
C GLU A 42 -6.31 2.89 1.08
N ALA A 43 -5.95 1.69 0.65
CA ALA A 43 -6.87 0.56 0.51
C ALA A 43 -7.58 0.26 1.84
N GLN A 44 -6.84 0.20 2.95
CA GLN A 44 -7.42 -0.04 4.28
C GLN A 44 -8.40 1.06 4.70
N THR A 45 -8.08 2.32 4.39
CA THR A 45 -8.93 3.46 4.73
C THR A 45 -10.24 3.43 3.94
N GLN A 46 -10.15 3.19 2.63
CA GLN A 46 -11.32 3.11 1.75
C GLN A 46 -12.18 1.89 2.03
N LEU A 47 -11.57 0.72 2.31
CA LEU A 47 -12.31 -0.47 2.73
C LEU A 47 -13.08 -0.23 4.05
N LYS A 48 -12.50 0.49 5.01
CA LYS A 48 -13.21 0.89 6.23
C LYS A 48 -14.36 1.85 5.96
N ALA A 49 -14.20 2.77 5.01
CA ALA A 49 -15.29 3.65 4.57
C ALA A 49 -16.45 2.83 3.97
N ILE A 50 -16.14 1.87 3.08
CA ILE A 50 -17.12 0.92 2.54
C ILE A 50 -17.82 0.15 3.66
N TYR A 51 -17.08 -0.39 4.63
CA TYR A 51 -17.67 -1.08 5.78
C TYR A 51 -18.65 -0.21 6.57
N ASN A 52 -18.30 1.05 6.83
CA ASN A 52 -19.18 1.97 7.54
C ASN A 52 -20.45 2.28 6.73
N ALA A 53 -20.31 2.48 5.43
CA ALA A 53 -21.43 2.72 4.52
C ALA A 53 -22.36 1.50 4.43
N GLU A 54 -21.81 0.30 4.26
CA GLU A 54 -22.56 -0.97 4.28
C GLU A 54 -23.27 -1.19 5.61
N LYS A 55 -22.62 -0.87 6.73
CA LYS A 55 -23.24 -0.98 8.06
C LYS A 55 -24.41 -0.01 8.24
N GLN A 56 -24.28 1.22 7.75
CA GLN A 56 -25.36 2.19 7.75
C GLN A 56 -26.53 1.71 6.90
N TYR A 57 -26.25 1.23 5.69
CA TYR A 57 -27.26 0.67 4.79
C TYR A 57 -27.96 -0.55 5.41
N TYR A 58 -27.21 -1.42 6.08
CA TYR A 58 -27.76 -2.56 6.82
C TYR A 58 -28.74 -2.13 7.93
N PHE A 59 -28.42 -1.07 8.68
CA PHE A 59 -29.33 -0.56 9.70
C PHE A 59 -30.65 -0.02 9.13
N MET A 60 -30.63 0.48 7.90
CA MET A 60 -31.82 1.03 7.23
C MET A 60 -32.66 -0.05 6.53
N TYR A 61 -32.01 -1.02 5.89
CA TYR A 61 -32.67 -1.97 4.99
C TYR A 61 -32.53 -3.44 5.39
N SER A 62 -31.86 -3.73 6.51
CA SER A 62 -31.60 -5.08 7.03
C SER A 62 -30.90 -6.03 6.05
N LYS A 63 -30.17 -5.48 5.08
CA LYS A 63 -29.38 -6.21 4.08
C LYS A 63 -28.16 -5.37 3.69
N TYR A 64 -27.11 -6.01 3.20
CA TYR A 64 -25.98 -5.33 2.56
C TYR A 64 -26.27 -5.08 1.07
N SER A 65 -25.64 -4.08 0.48
CA SER A 65 -25.78 -3.80 -0.95
C SER A 65 -24.66 -4.44 -1.77
N SER A 66 -24.90 -4.62 -3.07
CA SER A 66 -23.86 -4.92 -4.06
C SER A 66 -23.45 -3.69 -4.87
N ASP A 67 -24.13 -2.55 -4.71
CA ASP A 67 -23.90 -1.34 -5.48
C ASP A 67 -23.42 -0.20 -4.58
N PHE A 68 -22.28 0.38 -4.93
CA PHE A 68 -21.72 1.54 -4.23
C PHE A 68 -22.65 2.76 -4.23
N LYS A 69 -23.52 2.90 -5.23
CA LYS A 69 -24.50 3.99 -5.28
C LYS A 69 -25.57 3.88 -4.21
N GLU A 70 -25.96 2.66 -3.84
CA GLU A 70 -26.99 2.46 -2.82
C GLU A 70 -26.48 2.78 -1.41
N ILE A 71 -25.18 2.62 -1.19
CA ILE A 71 -24.50 2.92 0.07
C ILE A 71 -23.87 4.33 0.09
N ASP A 72 -24.12 5.13 -0.95
CA ASP A 72 -23.59 6.49 -1.11
C ASP A 72 -22.05 6.57 -1.02
N PHE A 73 -21.37 5.54 -1.55
CA PHE A 73 -19.92 5.46 -1.58
C PHE A 73 -19.39 5.93 -2.94
N GLU A 74 -18.69 7.07 -2.95
CA GLU A 74 -17.97 7.54 -4.12
C GLU A 74 -16.62 6.84 -4.25
N THR A 75 -16.49 5.99 -5.27
CA THR A 75 -15.22 5.34 -5.55
C THR A 75 -14.15 6.38 -5.95
N PRO A 76 -12.96 6.36 -5.31
CA PRO A 76 -11.86 7.21 -5.71
C PRO A 76 -11.46 6.94 -7.15
N LYS A 77 -11.29 8.00 -7.95
CA LYS A 77 -10.87 7.87 -9.35
C LYS A 77 -9.52 7.16 -9.43
N SER A 78 -9.48 6.13 -10.26
CA SER A 78 -8.30 5.30 -10.48
C SER A 78 -7.20 6.10 -11.21
N ILE A 79 -5.92 5.71 -11.04
CA ILE A 79 -4.81 6.29 -11.83
C ILE A 79 -5.04 6.12 -13.34
N LYS A 80 -5.71 5.02 -13.74
CA LYS A 80 -6.11 4.79 -15.13
C LYS A 80 -7.12 5.82 -15.66
N GLU A 81 -7.87 6.48 -14.78
CA GLU A 81 -8.88 7.50 -15.09
C GLU A 81 -8.41 8.92 -14.74
N GLN A 82 -7.08 9.16 -14.70
CA GLN A 82 -6.47 10.43 -14.29
C GLN A 82 -6.77 10.83 -12.83
N GLY A 83 -7.08 9.86 -11.97
CA GLY A 83 -7.20 10.04 -10.54
C GLY A 83 -5.92 9.68 -9.77
N ASN A 84 -6.00 9.71 -8.44
CA ASN A 84 -4.87 9.46 -7.54
C ASN A 84 -4.96 8.13 -6.79
N SER A 85 -5.96 7.29 -7.08
CA SER A 85 -6.16 6.01 -6.38
C SER A 85 -5.27 4.91 -6.92
N TYR A 86 -4.49 4.27 -6.05
CA TYR A 86 -3.66 3.12 -6.41
C TYR A 86 -4.45 1.80 -6.49
N TYR A 87 -5.69 1.78 -5.97
CA TYR A 87 -6.53 0.60 -5.87
C TYR A 87 -7.85 0.78 -6.63
N THR A 88 -8.43 -0.34 -7.04
CA THR A 88 -9.83 -0.43 -7.52
C THR A 88 -10.64 -1.21 -6.49
N TYR A 89 -11.86 -0.77 -6.26
CA TYR A 89 -12.74 -1.31 -5.23
C TYR A 89 -13.93 -2.03 -5.87
N GLU A 90 -14.32 -3.17 -5.31
CA GLU A 90 -15.47 -3.95 -5.75
C GLU A 90 -16.15 -4.64 -4.55
N ILE A 91 -17.47 -4.82 -4.63
CA ILE A 91 -18.22 -5.65 -3.68
C ILE A 91 -18.35 -7.04 -4.31
N ILE A 92 -17.62 -8.02 -3.76
CA ILE A 92 -17.57 -9.39 -4.28
C ILE A 92 -18.67 -10.29 -3.71
N GLN A 93 -19.25 -9.90 -2.58
CA GLN A 93 -20.37 -10.61 -1.98
C GLN A 93 -21.25 -9.63 -1.21
N SER A 94 -22.56 -9.74 -1.38
CA SER A 94 -23.57 -9.05 -0.58
C SER A 94 -24.70 -10.01 -0.22
N GLY A 95 -25.33 -9.77 0.92
CA GLY A 95 -26.42 -10.62 1.41
C GLY A 95 -27.06 -10.05 2.67
N THR A 96 -27.93 -10.82 3.30
CA THR A 96 -28.65 -10.38 4.51
C THR A 96 -27.84 -10.53 5.80
N ILE A 97 -26.70 -11.23 5.76
CA ILE A 97 -25.92 -11.58 6.96
C ILE A 97 -24.45 -11.19 6.81
N SER A 98 -23.93 -11.21 5.58
CA SER A 98 -22.52 -10.93 5.30
C SER A 98 -22.37 -10.11 4.03
N PHE A 99 -21.31 -9.33 3.98
CA PHE A 99 -20.79 -8.75 2.76
C PHE A 99 -19.29 -8.97 2.70
N LYS A 100 -18.73 -8.78 1.52
CA LYS A 100 -17.29 -8.76 1.32
C LYS A 100 -16.96 -7.77 0.23
N ALA A 101 -16.06 -6.85 0.53
CA ALA A 101 -15.50 -5.90 -0.42
C ALA A 101 -14.01 -6.16 -0.60
N ARG A 102 -13.52 -5.93 -1.82
CA ARG A 102 -12.14 -6.15 -2.23
C ARG A 102 -11.55 -4.87 -2.79
N ALA A 103 -10.30 -4.59 -2.43
CA ALA A 103 -9.45 -3.58 -3.03
C ALA A 103 -8.28 -4.29 -3.73
N THR A 104 -8.14 -4.06 -5.03
CA THR A 104 -7.09 -4.65 -5.86
C THR A 104 -6.17 -3.55 -6.37
N ALA A 105 -4.86 -3.71 -6.21
CA ALA A 105 -3.89 -2.76 -6.72
C ALA A 105 -3.94 -2.69 -8.26
N GLN A 106 -3.85 -1.49 -8.81
CA GLN A 106 -3.91 -1.28 -10.26
C GLN A 106 -2.58 -1.55 -10.96
N THR A 107 -1.49 -1.49 -10.21
CA THR A 107 -0.12 -1.67 -10.65
C THR A 107 0.58 -2.63 -9.71
N ASP A 108 1.42 -3.48 -10.27
CA ASP A 108 2.38 -4.28 -9.53
C ASP A 108 3.46 -3.35 -8.93
N PHE A 109 3.59 -3.33 -7.61
CA PHE A 109 4.49 -2.40 -6.93
C PHE A 109 5.94 -2.87 -6.89
N ASN A 110 6.20 -4.18 -6.96
CA ASN A 110 7.54 -4.75 -6.86
C ASN A 110 8.02 -5.44 -8.17
N GLY A 111 7.15 -5.58 -9.17
CA GLY A 111 7.45 -6.17 -10.48
C GLY A 111 7.41 -7.71 -10.52
N ASN A 112 6.80 -8.39 -9.54
CA ASN A 112 6.74 -9.85 -9.42
C ASN A 112 5.55 -10.50 -10.15
N GLY A 113 4.65 -9.73 -10.76
CA GLY A 113 3.44 -10.16 -11.44
C GLY A 113 2.24 -10.46 -10.52
N ILE A 114 2.35 -10.16 -9.22
CA ILE A 114 1.34 -10.42 -8.20
C ILE A 114 0.84 -9.09 -7.64
N PHE A 115 -0.44 -8.79 -7.85
CA PHE A 115 -1.04 -7.55 -7.38
C PHE A 115 -1.40 -7.63 -5.89
N ASN A 116 -1.17 -6.54 -5.16
CA ASN A 116 -1.62 -6.41 -3.80
C ASN A 116 -3.15 -6.43 -3.71
N VAL A 117 -3.70 -7.31 -2.86
CA VAL A 117 -5.15 -7.45 -2.66
C VAL A 117 -5.50 -7.37 -1.18
N TRP A 118 -6.47 -6.51 -0.86
CA TRP A 118 -7.06 -6.38 0.46
C TRP A 118 -8.55 -6.68 0.40
N GLU A 119 -9.07 -7.31 1.45
CA GLU A 119 -10.48 -7.58 1.62
C GLU A 119 -10.97 -7.10 2.98
N ILE A 120 -12.24 -6.68 3.04
CA ILE A 120 -12.94 -6.42 4.30
C ILE A 120 -14.28 -7.13 4.28
N ASP A 121 -14.69 -7.62 5.44
CA ASP A 121 -15.95 -8.31 5.67
C ASP A 121 -16.78 -7.55 6.73
N GLN A 122 -17.92 -8.13 7.14
CA GLN A 122 -18.79 -7.56 8.17
C GLN A 122 -18.15 -7.41 9.56
N ASN A 123 -16.95 -7.94 9.78
CA ASN A 123 -16.20 -7.74 11.02
C ASN A 123 -15.43 -6.42 11.02
N GLY A 124 -15.31 -5.74 9.87
CA GLY A 124 -14.71 -4.41 9.77
C GLY A 124 -13.18 -4.39 9.88
N VAL A 125 -12.51 -5.54 9.75
CA VAL A 125 -11.05 -5.65 9.79
C VAL A 125 -10.53 -5.92 8.38
N PRO A 126 -9.85 -4.94 7.72
CA PRO A 126 -9.17 -5.19 6.45
C PRO A 126 -8.09 -6.26 6.61
N LYS A 127 -8.10 -7.26 5.72
CA LYS A 127 -7.12 -8.34 5.66
C LYS A 127 -6.43 -8.32 4.31
N GLN A 128 -5.11 -8.41 4.35
CA GLN A 128 -4.30 -8.60 3.15
C GLN A 128 -4.41 -10.05 2.72
N ILE A 129 -4.89 -10.29 1.50
CA ILE A 129 -5.01 -11.65 0.93
C ILE A 129 -3.75 -12.01 0.16
N THR A 130 -3.20 -11.03 -0.56
CA THR A 130 -2.02 -11.22 -1.38
C THR A 130 -1.01 -10.14 -1.06
N ASN A 131 0.19 -10.57 -0.63
CA ASN A 131 1.30 -9.68 -0.40
C ASN A 131 1.99 -9.37 -1.72
N ASP A 132 2.24 -8.08 -1.91
CA ASP A 132 3.16 -7.51 -2.88
C ASP A 132 4.36 -7.00 -2.08
#